data_AF-A0A8X7QJT4-F1
#
_entry.id   AF-A0A8X7QJT4-F1
#
_cell.length_a   1.000
_cell.length_b   1.000
_cell.length_c   1.000
_cell.angle_alpha   90.00
_cell.angle_beta   90.00
_cell.angle_gamma   90.00
#
_symmetry.space_group_name_H-M   'P 1'
#
loop_
_entity.id
_entity.type
_entity.pdbx_description
1 polymer ?
#
loop_
_entity_poly.entity_id
_entity_poly.type
_entity_poly.pdbx_seq_one_letter_code
_entity_poly.pdbx_strand_id
1 'polypeptide(L)'
;MKLIWLIFFQAGSIWVAWFTETVLDGNLSSFWTIQPSTRNSWLVNKLLKLRGEVYNWIKLRIGNGNTARFWTDNWSPFGSLQRFLVNDSNFSLGVQDEATVSSLFRHDRWLLPHPRSEKQLQLHVFLTTIALSTEEDHYE
;
A
#
# COMPACT_ATOMS: atom_id res chain seq x y z
N MET A 1 -2.71 -14.95 -12.47
CA MET A 1 -1.45 -14.16 -12.49
C MET A 1 -1.43 -13.11 -13.58
N LYS A 2 -1.49 -13.44 -14.88
CA LYS A 2 -1.36 -12.44 -15.97
C LYS A 2 -2.27 -11.19 -15.83
N LEU A 3 -3.52 -11.35 -15.41
CA LEU A 3 -4.44 -10.21 -15.22
C LEU A 3 -4.02 -9.27 -14.08
N ILE A 4 -3.45 -9.80 -12.99
CA ILE A 4 -2.95 -8.96 -11.88
C ILE A 4 -1.75 -8.16 -12.37
N TRP A 5 -0.84 -8.79 -13.11
CA TRP A 5 0.27 -8.07 -13.75
C TRP A 5 -0.22 -6.97 -14.70
N LEU A 6 -1.31 -7.19 -15.44
CA LEU A 6 -1.88 -6.14 -16.28
C LEU A 6 -2.41 -4.95 -15.46
N ILE A 7 -3.06 -5.20 -14.32
CA ILE A 7 -3.59 -4.15 -13.44
C ILE A 7 -2.47 -3.22 -12.95
N PHE A 8 -1.36 -3.78 -12.50
CA PHE A 8 -0.29 -3.00 -11.87
C PHE A 8 0.73 -2.43 -12.86
N PHE A 9 1.00 -3.11 -13.97
CA PHE A 9 2.13 -2.79 -14.86
C PHE A 9 1.74 -2.38 -16.28
N GLN A 10 0.48 -2.57 -16.68
CA GLN A 10 0.01 -2.25 -18.04
C GLN A 10 -1.35 -1.58 -18.03
N ALA A 11 -1.38 -0.31 -17.60
CA ALA A 11 -2.59 0.52 -17.50
C ALA A 11 -3.28 0.86 -18.85
N GLY A 12 -2.73 0.46 -20.00
CA GLY A 12 -3.25 0.81 -21.32
C GLY A 12 -4.50 0.04 -21.77
N SER A 13 -5.03 -0.88 -20.97
CA SER A 13 -6.21 -1.67 -21.32
C SER A 13 -7.49 -1.07 -20.76
N ILE A 14 -8.55 -0.99 -21.58
CA ILE A 14 -9.90 -0.57 -21.16
C ILE A 14 -10.39 -1.41 -19.97
N TRP A 15 -10.07 -2.71 -19.96
CA TRP A 15 -10.44 -3.59 -18.86
C TRP A 15 -9.73 -3.20 -17.56
N VAL A 16 -8.46 -2.76 -17.62
CA VAL A 16 -7.71 -2.28 -16.44
C VAL A 16 -8.30 -0.97 -15.95
N ALA A 17 -8.55 -0.01 -16.84
CA ALA A 17 -9.18 1.26 -16.46
C ALA A 17 -10.56 1.05 -15.79
N TRP A 18 -11.39 0.18 -16.37
CA TRP A 18 -12.68 -0.19 -15.78
C TRP A 18 -12.51 -0.86 -14.41
N PHE A 19 -11.56 -1.79 -14.27
CA PHE A 19 -11.31 -2.48 -13.01
C PHE A 19 -10.86 -1.50 -11.93
N THR A 20 -9.92 -0.61 -12.23
CA THR A 20 -9.44 0.39 -11.27
C THR A 20 -10.56 1.32 -10.84
N GLU A 21 -11.36 1.84 -11.77
CA GLU A 21 -12.44 2.78 -11.44
C GLU A 21 -13.59 2.09 -10.70
N THR A 22 -14.07 0.94 -11.20
CA THR A 22 -15.30 0.33 -10.70
C THR A 22 -15.07 -0.60 -9.51
N VAL A 23 -13.93 -1.29 -9.48
CA VAL A 23 -13.61 -2.28 -8.43
C VAL A 23 -12.72 -1.66 -7.36
N LEU A 24 -11.77 -0.81 -7.73
CA LEU A 24 -10.77 -0.25 -6.80
C LEU A 24 -11.03 1.19 -6.38
N ASP A 25 -12.17 1.77 -6.80
CA ASP A 25 -12.61 3.12 -6.46
C ASP A 25 -11.57 4.18 -6.88
N GLY A 26 -10.97 3.98 -8.06
CA GLY A 26 -9.98 4.88 -8.65
C GLY A 26 -8.57 4.78 -8.04
N ASN A 27 -8.34 3.91 -7.05
CA ASN A 27 -7.06 3.79 -6.36
C ASN A 27 -6.52 2.34 -6.36
N LEU A 28 -5.38 2.13 -7.02
CA LEU A 28 -4.71 0.81 -7.12
C LEU A 28 -4.40 0.17 -5.76
N SER A 29 -4.01 0.96 -4.76
CA SER A 29 -3.71 0.48 -3.40
C SER A 29 -4.92 -0.14 -2.71
N SER A 30 -6.14 0.18 -3.15
CA SER A 30 -7.38 -0.45 -2.67
C SER A 30 -7.41 -1.96 -2.99
N PHE A 31 -6.62 -2.45 -3.95
CA PHE A 31 -6.52 -3.87 -4.29
C PHE A 31 -6.14 -4.72 -3.07
N TRP A 32 -5.34 -4.17 -2.16
CA TRP A 32 -4.85 -4.87 -0.97
C TRP A 32 -5.90 -4.95 0.16
N THR A 33 -6.87 -4.03 0.17
CA THR A 33 -7.81 -3.86 1.28
C THR A 33 -9.23 -4.32 0.96
N ILE A 34 -9.68 -4.15 -0.29
CA ILE A 34 -11.05 -4.46 -0.70
C ILE A 34 -11.38 -5.94 -0.51
N GLN A 35 -12.50 -6.23 0.14
CA GLN A 35 -12.93 -7.60 0.36
C GLN A 35 -13.74 -8.13 -0.84
N PRO A 36 -13.60 -9.43 -1.18
CA PRO A 36 -14.49 -10.08 -2.13
C PRO A 36 -15.96 -9.92 -1.71
N SER A 37 -16.84 -9.63 -2.67
CA SER A 37 -18.26 -9.38 -2.41
C SER A 37 -19.14 -10.09 -3.43
N THR A 38 -20.40 -10.36 -3.08
CA THR A 38 -21.36 -10.99 -4.00
C THR A 38 -21.75 -10.09 -5.18
N ARG A 39 -21.52 -8.78 -5.08
CA ARG A 39 -21.76 -7.81 -6.15
C ARG A 39 -20.69 -7.86 -7.23
N ASN A 40 -19.49 -8.31 -6.88
CA ASN A 40 -18.37 -8.45 -7.80
C ASN A 40 -18.51 -9.73 -8.64
N SER A 41 -18.03 -9.66 -9.88
CA SER A 41 -17.98 -10.87 -10.72
C SER A 41 -17.07 -11.93 -10.11
N TRP A 42 -17.30 -13.20 -10.48
CA TRP A 42 -16.48 -14.31 -10.01
C TRP A 42 -14.98 -14.09 -10.29
N LEU A 43 -14.65 -13.54 -11.45
CA LEU A 43 -13.27 -13.24 -11.83
C LEU A 43 -12.65 -12.20 -10.91
N VAL A 44 -13.36 -11.10 -10.64
CA VAL A 44 -12.90 -10.04 -9.71
C VAL A 44 -12.61 -10.64 -8.33
N ASN A 45 -13.56 -11.40 -7.78
CA ASN A 45 -13.38 -12.03 -6.47
C ASN A 45 -12.21 -13.03 -6.45
N LYS A 46 -11.99 -13.76 -7.56
CA LYS A 46 -10.85 -14.66 -7.69
C LYS A 46 -9.53 -13.88 -7.70
N LEU A 47 -9.45 -12.75 -8.39
CA LEU A 47 -8.26 -11.89 -8.41
C LEU A 47 -7.97 -11.31 -7.02
N LEU A 48 -8.98 -10.77 -6.34
CA LEU A 48 -8.84 -10.23 -4.99
C LEU A 48 -8.37 -11.28 -3.98
N LYS A 49 -8.81 -12.55 -4.11
CA LYS A 49 -8.35 -13.65 -3.26
C LYS A 49 -6.87 -14.00 -3.48
N LEU A 50 -6.37 -13.85 -4.71
CA LEU A 50 -4.97 -14.11 -5.04
C LEU A 50 -4.01 -13.02 -4.52
N ARG A 51 -4.51 -11.90 -3.99
CA ARG A 51 -3.67 -10.80 -3.48
C ARG A 51 -2.58 -11.26 -2.52
N GLY A 52 -2.88 -12.24 -1.66
CA GLY A 52 -1.92 -12.74 -0.68
C GLY A 52 -0.71 -13.44 -1.33
N GLU A 53 -0.92 -14.12 -2.45
CA GLU A 53 0.14 -14.83 -3.19
C GLU A 53 1.03 -13.85 -3.96
N VAL A 54 0.43 -12.80 -4.55
CA VAL A 54 1.16 -11.79 -5.33
C VAL A 54 1.76 -10.67 -4.49
N TYR A 55 1.33 -10.51 -3.22
CA TYR A 55 1.72 -9.38 -2.38
C TYR A 55 3.24 -9.19 -2.33
N ASN A 56 3.97 -10.29 -2.13
CA ASN A 56 5.43 -10.25 -2.02
C ASN A 56 6.15 -10.02 -3.36
N TRP A 57 5.45 -10.16 -4.48
CA TRP A 57 6.00 -10.03 -5.84
C TRP A 57 5.79 -8.65 -6.43
N ILE A 58 4.85 -7.88 -5.87
CA ILE A 58 4.52 -6.53 -6.31
C ILE A 58 4.93 -5.58 -5.20
N LYS A 59 5.96 -4.79 -5.45
CA LYS A 59 6.44 -3.77 -4.52
C LYS A 59 6.05 -2.40 -5.03
N LEU A 60 5.90 -1.46 -4.11
CA LEU A 60 5.67 -0.07 -4.44
C LEU A 60 6.95 0.72 -4.19
N ARG A 61 7.48 1.37 -5.21
CA ARG A 61 8.56 2.34 -5.08
C ARG A 61 7.97 3.70 -4.75
N ILE A 62 8.41 4.24 -3.62
CA ILE A 62 8.02 5.59 -3.19
C ILE A 62 8.77 6.61 -4.03
N GLY A 63 8.03 7.47 -4.70
CA GLY A 63 8.48 8.74 -5.25
C GLY A 63 7.98 9.87 -4.35
N ASN A 64 6.87 10.49 -4.75
CA ASN A 64 6.23 11.59 -4.01
C ASN A 64 5.38 11.13 -2.82
N GLY A 65 5.08 9.83 -2.70
CA GLY A 65 4.34 9.24 -1.58
C GLY A 65 2.84 9.53 -1.56
N ASN A 66 2.28 10.10 -2.63
CA ASN A 66 0.88 10.53 -2.68
C ASN A 66 -0.11 9.39 -2.91
N THR A 67 0.30 8.31 -3.57
CA THR A 67 -0.56 7.15 -3.80
C THR A 67 -0.17 5.97 -2.93
N ALA A 68 1.05 5.98 -2.37
CA ALA A 68 1.51 5.00 -1.39
C ALA A 68 0.71 5.04 -0.09
N ARG A 69 -0.14 4.04 0.15
CA ARG A 69 -0.80 3.82 1.45
C ARG A 69 0.19 3.36 2.49
N PHE A 70 0.26 4.07 3.61
CA PHE A 70 1.23 3.82 4.66
C PHE A 70 1.13 2.40 5.23
N TRP A 71 -0.08 1.91 5.49
CA TRP A 71 -0.29 0.64 6.19
C TRP A 71 -0.26 -0.62 5.33
N THR A 72 -0.78 -0.50 4.10
CA THR A 72 -1.21 -1.67 3.31
C THR A 72 -0.36 -1.95 2.09
N ASP A 73 0.20 -0.92 1.46
CA ASP A 73 1.07 -1.10 0.29
C ASP A 73 2.43 -1.68 0.68
N ASN A 74 3.01 -2.45 -0.24
CA ASN A 74 4.29 -3.13 -0.06
C ASN A 74 5.47 -2.23 -0.47
N TRP A 75 5.67 -1.11 0.23
CA TRP A 75 6.78 -0.17 -0.03
C TRP A 75 7.95 -0.30 0.97
N SER A 76 7.73 -0.99 2.08
CA SER A 76 8.72 -1.14 3.15
C SER A 76 9.41 -2.51 3.09
N PRO A 77 10.63 -2.66 3.65
CA PRO A 77 11.27 -3.97 3.79
C PRO A 77 10.49 -4.92 4.70
N PHE A 78 9.53 -4.40 5.48
CA PHE A 78 8.67 -5.17 6.38
C PHE A 78 7.38 -5.65 5.71
N GLY A 79 7.16 -5.30 4.44
CA GLY A 79 5.90 -5.54 3.74
C GLY A 79 4.79 -4.62 4.26
N SER A 80 3.62 -5.21 4.54
CA SER A 80 2.49 -4.48 5.13
C SER A 80 2.83 -4.08 6.56
N LEU A 81 2.95 -2.77 6.80
CA LEU A 81 3.16 -2.23 8.14
C LEU A 81 2.03 -2.59 9.10
N GLN A 82 0.80 -2.70 8.59
CA GLN A 82 -0.34 -3.19 9.35
C GLN A 82 -0.05 -4.59 9.92
N ARG A 83 0.39 -5.54 9.06
CA ARG A 83 0.72 -6.91 9.51
C ARG A 83 2.00 -6.98 10.35
N PHE A 84 2.99 -6.15 10.05
CA PHE A 84 4.25 -6.11 10.78
C PHE A 84 4.03 -5.69 12.24
N LEU A 85 3.18 -4.68 12.45
CA LEU A 85 2.92 -4.10 13.76
C LEU A 85 1.69 -4.72 14.47
N VAL A 86 0.82 -5.50 13.82
CA VAL A 86 -0.44 -6.02 14.45
C VAL A 86 -0.22 -6.81 15.74
N ASN A 87 0.92 -7.50 15.86
CA ASN A 87 1.28 -8.28 17.06
C ASN A 87 2.06 -7.45 18.09
N ASP A 88 2.21 -6.16 17.86
CA ASP A 88 2.83 -5.22 18.79
C ASP A 88 1.77 -4.72 19.78
N SER A 89 2.06 -4.79 21.07
CA SER A 89 1.15 -4.31 22.13
C SER A 89 0.84 -2.81 22.00
N ASN A 90 1.69 -2.06 21.30
CA ASN A 90 1.55 -0.63 21.05
C ASN A 90 1.23 -0.30 19.59
N PHE A 91 0.49 -1.16 18.87
CA PHE A 91 0.17 -1.00 17.43
C PHE A 91 -0.31 0.40 17.00
N SER A 92 -1.00 1.14 17.89
CA SER A 92 -1.56 2.45 17.55
C SER A 92 -0.49 3.54 17.38
N LEU A 93 -0.23 3.91 16.13
CA LEU A 93 0.54 5.11 15.76
C LEU A 93 -0.34 6.38 15.65
N GLY A 94 -1.66 6.27 15.86
CA GLY A 94 -2.59 7.40 15.66
C GLY A 94 -2.72 7.86 14.20
N VAL A 95 -2.29 7.02 13.25
CA VAL A 95 -2.34 7.26 11.81
C VAL A 95 -3.63 6.68 11.24
N GLN A 96 -4.29 7.42 10.35
CA GLN A 96 -5.52 6.96 9.67
C GLN A 96 -5.24 5.73 8.78
N ASP A 97 -6.21 4.85 8.60
CA ASP A 97 -6.06 3.60 7.85
C ASP A 97 -5.74 3.86 6.36
N GLU A 98 -6.30 4.92 5.78
CA GLU A 98 -6.07 5.36 4.41
C GLU A 98 -4.94 6.41 4.27
N ALA A 99 -4.19 6.70 5.34
CA ALA A 99 -3.12 7.68 5.29
C ALA A 99 -2.06 7.30 4.23
N THR A 100 -1.61 8.30 3.47
CA THR A 100 -0.53 8.15 2.50
C THR A 100 0.81 8.43 3.14
N VAL A 101 1.89 7.93 2.54
CA VAL A 101 3.25 8.21 3.01
C VAL A 101 3.53 9.72 3.01
N SER A 102 3.10 10.44 1.96
CA SER A 102 3.27 11.90 1.88
C SER A 102 2.47 12.65 2.95
N SER A 103 1.29 12.17 3.33
CA SER A 103 0.46 12.82 4.36
C SER A 103 1.14 12.87 5.74
N LEU A 104 2.03 11.90 5.99
CA LEU A 104 2.79 11.74 7.22
C LEU A 104 4.16 12.42 7.18
N PHE A 105 4.57 12.98 6.04
CA PHE A 105 5.83 13.68 5.87
C PHE A 105 5.60 15.17 5.61
N ARG A 106 5.93 16.02 6.59
CA ARG A 106 5.79 17.49 6.46
C ARG A 106 7.03 18.20 6.96
N HIS A 107 7.46 19.22 6.20
CA HIS A 107 8.63 20.06 6.55
C HIS A 107 9.87 19.23 6.92
N ASP A 108 10.17 18.21 6.10
CA ASP A 108 11.32 17.33 6.28
C ASP A 108 11.30 16.50 7.57
N ARG A 109 10.10 16.23 8.10
CA ARG A 109 9.88 15.44 9.32
C ARG A 109 8.69 14.51 9.20
N TRP A 110 8.82 13.35 9.82
CA TRP A 110 7.73 12.38 9.97
C TRP A 110 6.81 12.76 11.13
N LEU A 111 5.51 12.84 10.86
CA LEU A 111 4.45 13.12 11.83
C LEU A 111 3.98 11.82 12.50
N LEU A 112 4.89 11.17 13.22
CA LEU A 112 4.61 9.93 13.95
C LEU A 112 4.93 10.10 15.44
N PRO A 113 4.17 9.44 16.34
CA PRO A 113 4.50 9.44 17.76
C PRO A 113 5.85 8.77 18.01
N HIS A 114 6.47 9.05 19.16
CA HIS A 114 7.70 8.37 19.54
C HIS A 114 7.51 6.85 19.60
N PRO A 115 8.49 6.07 19.11
CA PRO A 115 8.40 4.61 19.12
C PRO A 115 8.36 4.09 20.56
N ARG A 116 7.42 3.17 20.82
CA ARG A 116 7.19 2.53 22.13
C ARG A 116 7.48 1.03 22.10
N SER A 117 8.10 0.56 21.03
CA SER A 117 8.50 -0.83 20.83
C SER A 117 9.70 -0.91 19.89
N GLU A 118 10.37 -2.07 19.88
CA GLU A 118 11.50 -2.33 18.97
C GLU A 118 11.07 -2.27 17.50
N LYS A 119 9.89 -2.80 17.16
CA LYS A 119 9.38 -2.76 15.78
C LYS A 119 9.09 -1.34 15.32
N GLN A 120 8.53 -0.51 16.20
CA GLN A 120 8.32 0.91 15.89
C GLN A 120 9.66 1.63 15.73
N LEU A 121 10.66 1.33 16.57
CA LEU A 121 11.99 1.90 16.42
C LEU A 121 12.61 1.53 15.05
N GLN A 122 12.52 0.26 14.64
CA GLN A 122 12.98 -0.19 13.32
C GLN A 122 12.27 0.54 12.18
N LEU A 123 10.94 0.73 12.29
CA LEU A 123 10.20 1.52 11.31
C LEU A 123 10.69 2.97 11.27
N HIS A 124 10.86 3.63 12.42
CA HIS A 124 11.36 5.00 12.47
C HIS A 124 12.75 5.15 11.85
N VAL A 125 13.68 4.24 12.16
CA VAL A 125 15.02 4.20 11.56
C VAL A 125 14.90 4.07 10.04
N PHE A 126 14.07 3.15 9.55
CA PHE A 126 13.85 2.98 8.12
C PHE A 126 13.26 4.24 7.47
N LEU A 127 12.25 4.86 8.08
CA LEU A 127 11.64 6.09 7.59
C LEU A 127 12.65 7.23 7.44
N THR A 128 13.67 7.32 8.30
CA THR A 128 14.72 8.34 8.14
C THR A 128 15.62 8.13 6.93
N THR A 129 15.59 6.94 6.31
CA THR A 129 16.33 6.64 5.08
C THR A 129 15.57 6.97 3.80
N ILE A 130 14.29 7.32 3.92
CA ILE A 130 13.43 7.62 2.78
C ILE A 130 13.55 9.10 2.44
N ALA A 131 13.85 9.40 1.18
CA ALA A 131 13.76 10.74 0.62
C ALA A 131 12.65 10.75 -0.43
N LEU A 132 11.61 11.58 -0.19
CA LEU A 132 10.54 11.74 -1.18
C LEU A 132 11.05 12.55 -2.37
N SER A 133 10.75 12.08 -3.57
CA SER A 133 11.10 12.75 -4.82
C SER A 133 9.88 13.48 -5.41
N THR A 134 10.07 14.18 -6.52
CA THR A 134 8.97 14.77 -7.29
C THR A 134 8.30 13.77 -8.23
N GLU A 135 8.86 12.57 -8.39
CA GLU A 135 8.35 11.54 -9.29
C GLU A 135 7.11 10.85 -8.70
N GLU A 136 6.28 10.26 -9.53
CA GLU A 136 5.11 9.51 -9.07
C GLU A 136 5.52 8.16 -8.47
N ASP A 137 4.77 7.72 -7.46
CA ASP A 137 4.91 6.36 -6.93
C ASP A 137 4.55 5.35 -8.03
N HIS A 138 5.31 4.27 -8.14
CA HIS A 138 5.07 3.23 -9.15
C HIS A 138 5.34 1.83 -8.59
N TYR A 139 4.65 0.85 -9.16
CA TYR A 139 4.82 -0.55 -8.78
C TYR A 139 5.95 -1.20 -9.58
N GLU A 140 6.72 -2.08 -8.94
CA GLU A 140 7.78 -2.92 -9.51
C GLU A 140 7.61 -4.41 -9.14
#